data_AF-A0A659S262-F1
#
_entry.id   AF-A0A659S262-F1
#
_cell.length_a   1.000
_cell.length_b   1.000
_cell.length_c   1.000
_cell.angle_alpha   90.00
_cell.angle_beta   90.00
_cell.angle_gamma   90.00
#
_symmetry.space_group_name_H-M   'P 1'
#
loop_
_entity.id
_entity.type
_entity.pdbx_description
1 polymer ?
#
loop_
_entity_poly.entity_id
_entity_poly.type
_entity_poly.pdbx_seq_one_letter_code
_entity_poly.pdbx_strand_id
1 'polypeptide(L)'
;EAVARLSTLTEAPDQWIECSARGRQMNQTHVKFLNDGTAPKSADTWMLYQALTGVWPPMLQPQDETGLNALKTRFEAFVEKALREAKLRTDWVDSNEAYETAMLDYARYLLAPDNQTFLQDFYRSLQPFIRAGLVNRLTQTVIKLTAPGVPDIYQGSEALNFSLVDPDTRREPDFAPLAQQLDQLTPGVFSCEESWLNGQVNQYATAALLRLRQQNHELFRFGDYIPLRAVGQRADKVIAYARANHDDALIVVAPRLVFAECDGLLSQSHSGFWAGTDIIIPGQLNQHRYRNVLTRERLMPGERLSLASHQGGVLVLMSD
;
A
#
# COMPACT_ATOMS: atom_id res chain seq x y z
N GLU A 1 -3.43 2.76 -3.09
CA GLU A 1 -3.07 1.48 -2.43
C GLU A 1 -2.67 0.36 -3.40
N ALA A 2 -3.50 0.07 -4.40
CA ALA A 2 -3.31 -1.10 -5.27
C ALA A 2 -1.91 -1.18 -5.90
N VAL A 3 -1.39 -0.05 -6.41
CA VAL A 3 -0.02 0.00 -6.97
C VAL A 3 1.06 -0.24 -5.91
N ALA A 4 0.91 0.32 -4.70
CA ALA A 4 1.87 0.11 -3.62
C ALA A 4 1.96 -1.36 -3.21
N ARG A 5 0.83 -2.08 -3.26
CA ARG A 5 0.77 -3.54 -3.10
C ARG A 5 1.35 -4.27 -4.30
N LEU A 6 1.01 -3.91 -5.53
CA LEU A 6 1.54 -4.58 -6.73
C LEU A 6 3.07 -4.49 -6.83
N SER A 7 3.67 -3.40 -6.37
CA SER A 7 5.13 -3.28 -6.33
C SER A 7 5.80 -4.35 -5.47
N THR A 8 5.12 -4.90 -4.46
CA THR A 8 5.70 -5.94 -3.58
C THR A 8 5.87 -7.28 -4.30
N LEU A 9 5.17 -7.51 -5.42
CA LEU A 9 5.40 -8.69 -6.27
C LEU A 9 6.85 -8.76 -6.76
N THR A 10 7.51 -7.61 -6.92
CA THR A 10 8.92 -7.55 -7.35
C THR A 10 9.91 -7.93 -6.25
N GLU A 11 9.47 -7.94 -4.99
CA GLU A 11 10.29 -8.34 -3.84
C GLU A 11 10.25 -9.85 -3.59
N ALA A 12 9.20 -10.53 -4.06
CA ALA A 12 9.03 -11.97 -3.96
C ALA A 12 8.43 -12.57 -5.26
N PRO A 13 9.17 -12.47 -6.39
CA PRO A 13 8.66 -12.92 -7.69
C PRO A 13 8.35 -14.41 -7.72
N ASP A 14 9.16 -15.25 -7.06
CA ASP A 14 8.96 -16.71 -7.04
C ASP A 14 7.66 -17.09 -6.32
N GLN A 15 7.41 -16.50 -5.14
CA GLN A 15 6.16 -16.71 -4.40
C GLN A 15 4.93 -16.30 -5.22
N TRP A 16 5.05 -15.18 -5.95
CA TRP A 16 3.99 -14.72 -6.83
C TRP A 16 3.75 -15.66 -8.02
N ILE A 17 4.82 -16.11 -8.68
CA ILE A 17 4.75 -17.04 -9.81
C ILE A 17 4.08 -18.35 -9.38
N GLU A 18 4.45 -18.89 -8.23
CA GLU A 18 3.85 -20.10 -7.67
C GLU A 18 2.37 -19.91 -7.34
N CYS A 19 2.00 -18.81 -6.67
CA CYS A 19 0.61 -18.46 -6.37
C CYS A 19 -0.23 -18.39 -7.66
N SER A 20 0.26 -17.67 -8.67
CA SER A 20 -0.40 -17.54 -9.97
C SER A 20 -0.54 -18.90 -10.68
N ALA A 21 0.49 -19.75 -10.64
CA ALA A 21 0.46 -21.08 -11.23
C ALA A 21 -0.57 -22.00 -10.54
N ARG A 22 -0.59 -22.03 -9.19
CA ARG A 22 -1.59 -22.79 -8.42
C ARG A 22 -3.00 -22.31 -8.73
N GLY A 23 -3.22 -21.00 -8.74
CA GLY A 23 -4.49 -20.39 -9.08
C GLY A 23 -4.99 -20.81 -10.46
N ARG A 24 -4.13 -20.80 -11.48
CA ARG A 24 -4.48 -21.27 -12.83
C ARG A 24 -4.85 -22.75 -12.83
N GLN A 25 -4.10 -23.58 -12.10
CA GLN A 25 -4.37 -25.01 -12.02
C GLN A 25 -5.73 -25.30 -11.37
N MET A 26 -6.07 -24.60 -10.27
CA MET A 26 -7.36 -24.78 -9.58
C MET A 26 -8.55 -24.38 -10.47
N ASN A 27 -8.38 -23.38 -11.33
CA ASN A 27 -9.44 -22.82 -12.16
C ASN A 27 -9.41 -23.33 -13.62
N GLN A 28 -8.57 -24.33 -13.94
CA GLN A 28 -8.36 -24.78 -15.33
C GLN A 28 -9.64 -25.27 -16.03
N THR A 29 -10.60 -25.81 -15.27
CA THR A 29 -11.88 -26.31 -15.79
C THR A 29 -12.82 -25.19 -16.28
N HIS A 30 -12.53 -23.95 -15.91
CA HIS A 30 -13.28 -22.76 -16.34
C HIS A 30 -12.66 -22.07 -17.56
N VAL A 31 -11.54 -22.58 -18.07
CA VAL A 31 -10.96 -22.12 -19.33
C VAL A 31 -11.79 -22.65 -20.50
N LYS A 32 -12.23 -21.76 -21.39
CA LYS A 32 -13.00 -22.11 -22.60
C LYS A 32 -12.08 -22.19 -23.82
N PHE A 33 -12.38 -23.10 -24.73
CA PHE A 33 -11.74 -23.17 -26.06
C PHE A 33 -12.62 -22.45 -27.07
N LEU A 34 -12.10 -21.36 -27.64
CA LEU A 34 -12.74 -20.59 -28.70
C LEU A 34 -11.96 -20.77 -30.02
N ASN A 35 -12.53 -20.28 -31.12
CA ASN A 35 -11.92 -20.41 -32.46
C ASN A 35 -10.52 -19.78 -32.56
N ASP A 36 -10.22 -18.77 -31.75
CA ASP A 36 -8.96 -18.02 -31.70
C ASP A 36 -8.07 -18.37 -30.48
N GLY A 37 -8.36 -19.51 -29.85
CA GLY A 37 -7.60 -20.09 -28.74
C GLY A 37 -8.34 -20.07 -27.40
N THR A 38 -7.64 -20.38 -26.32
CA THR A 38 -8.25 -20.44 -25.00
C THR A 38 -8.66 -19.06 -24.49
N ALA A 39 -9.67 -19.03 -23.62
CA ALA A 39 -10.07 -17.85 -22.86
C ALA A 39 -10.31 -18.28 -21.41
N PRO A 40 -9.53 -17.76 -20.44
CA PRO A 40 -8.36 -16.88 -20.60
C PRO A 40 -7.12 -17.56 -21.23
N LYS A 41 -6.21 -16.75 -21.81
CA LYS A 41 -4.81 -17.11 -22.09
C LYS A 41 -3.91 -16.80 -20.87
N SER A 42 -2.63 -17.17 -20.95
CA SER A 42 -1.66 -16.91 -19.88
C SER A 42 -1.52 -15.43 -19.53
N ALA A 43 -1.52 -14.53 -20.51
CA ALA A 43 -1.47 -13.09 -20.28
C ALA A 43 -2.74 -12.58 -19.58
N ASP A 44 -3.91 -13.09 -19.98
CA ASP A 44 -5.19 -12.69 -19.39
C ASP A 44 -5.27 -13.11 -17.91
N THR A 45 -4.94 -14.36 -17.61
CA THR A 45 -4.87 -14.84 -16.20
C THR A 45 -3.87 -14.05 -15.37
N TRP A 46 -2.73 -13.65 -15.95
CA TRP A 46 -1.75 -12.82 -15.25
C TRP A 46 -2.31 -11.44 -14.90
N MET A 47 -2.96 -10.78 -15.86
CA MET A 47 -3.64 -9.51 -15.64
C MET A 47 -4.73 -9.63 -14.56
N LEU A 48 -5.59 -10.63 -14.66
CA LEU A 48 -6.67 -10.85 -13.69
C LEU A 48 -6.13 -11.04 -12.27
N TYR A 49 -5.12 -11.89 -12.10
CA TYR A 49 -4.56 -12.16 -10.77
C TYR A 49 -3.81 -10.96 -10.20
N GLN A 50 -3.06 -10.21 -11.01
CA GLN A 50 -2.44 -8.97 -10.54
C GLN A 50 -3.50 -7.95 -10.13
N ALA A 51 -4.49 -7.68 -10.99
CA ALA A 51 -5.56 -6.74 -10.67
C ALA A 51 -6.28 -7.14 -9.38
N LEU A 52 -6.68 -8.41 -9.24
CA LEU A 52 -7.35 -8.93 -8.05
C LEU A 52 -6.47 -8.82 -6.80
N THR A 53 -5.17 -9.14 -6.90
CA THR A 53 -4.20 -8.92 -5.81
C THR A 53 -4.15 -7.47 -5.39
N GLY A 54 -4.07 -6.56 -6.36
CA GLY A 54 -4.03 -5.11 -6.14
C GLY A 54 -5.24 -4.61 -5.38
N VAL A 55 -6.45 -5.13 -5.65
CA VAL A 55 -7.70 -4.57 -5.11
C VAL A 55 -8.38 -5.38 -4.00
N TRP A 56 -7.83 -6.54 -3.63
CA TRP A 56 -8.36 -7.34 -2.52
C TRP A 56 -8.42 -6.50 -1.22
N PRO A 57 -9.59 -6.26 -0.63
CA PRO A 57 -9.68 -5.50 0.62
C PRO A 57 -8.94 -6.25 1.75
N PRO A 58 -8.09 -5.60 2.55
CA PRO A 58 -7.27 -6.28 3.56
C PRO A 58 -8.06 -7.10 4.58
N MET A 59 -9.28 -6.68 4.91
CA MET A 59 -10.15 -7.36 5.87
C MET A 59 -11.11 -8.38 5.24
N LEU A 60 -11.17 -8.47 3.90
CA LEU A 60 -12.09 -9.36 3.21
C LEU A 60 -11.67 -10.82 3.39
N GLN A 61 -12.52 -11.61 4.06
CA GLN A 61 -12.33 -13.03 4.28
C GLN A 61 -12.94 -13.87 3.14
N PRO A 62 -12.38 -15.06 2.82
CA PRO A 62 -12.94 -15.98 1.82
C PRO A 62 -14.39 -16.43 2.06
N GLN A 63 -14.88 -16.32 3.30
CA GLN A 63 -16.24 -16.71 3.68
C GLN A 63 -17.22 -15.52 3.70
N ASP A 64 -16.74 -14.29 3.49
CA ASP A 64 -17.60 -13.10 3.44
C ASP A 64 -18.24 -12.97 2.05
N GLU A 65 -19.37 -13.66 1.86
CA GLU A 65 -20.11 -13.65 0.60
C GLU A 65 -20.55 -12.24 0.17
N THR A 66 -20.90 -11.38 1.14
CA THR A 66 -21.33 -10.01 0.84
C THR A 66 -20.17 -9.18 0.31
N GLY A 67 -19.03 -9.23 1.00
CA GLY A 67 -17.81 -8.54 0.58
C GLY A 67 -17.25 -9.08 -0.74
N LEU A 68 -17.27 -10.40 -0.95
CA LEU A 68 -16.87 -11.02 -2.21
C LEU A 68 -17.77 -10.59 -3.37
N ASN A 69 -19.09 -10.53 -3.15
CA ASN A 69 -20.03 -10.06 -4.18
C ASN A 69 -19.81 -8.58 -4.51
N ALA A 70 -19.55 -7.74 -3.50
CA ALA A 70 -19.21 -6.33 -3.74
C ALA A 70 -17.91 -6.16 -4.53
N LEU A 71 -16.87 -6.97 -4.23
CA LEU A 71 -15.63 -6.98 -4.99
C LEU A 71 -15.85 -7.49 -6.42
N LYS A 72 -16.63 -8.56 -6.59
CA LYS A 72 -16.95 -9.17 -7.89
C LYS A 72 -17.59 -8.18 -8.84
N THR A 73 -18.61 -7.43 -8.39
CA THR A 73 -19.27 -6.41 -9.21
C THR A 73 -18.29 -5.36 -9.74
N ARG A 74 -17.36 -4.90 -8.88
CA ARG A 74 -16.31 -3.93 -9.29
C ARG A 74 -15.31 -4.56 -10.25
N PHE A 75 -14.94 -5.82 -10.00
CA PHE A 75 -13.97 -6.55 -10.80
C PHE A 75 -14.49 -6.87 -12.19
N GLU A 76 -15.77 -7.25 -12.35
CA GLU A 76 -16.39 -7.48 -13.66
C GLU A 76 -16.31 -6.25 -14.56
N ALA A 77 -16.68 -5.07 -14.04
CA ALA A 77 -16.61 -3.81 -14.80
C ALA A 77 -15.17 -3.46 -15.21
N PHE A 78 -14.18 -3.76 -14.36
CA PHE A 78 -12.78 -3.63 -14.71
C PHE A 78 -12.36 -4.59 -15.82
N VAL A 79 -12.77 -5.85 -15.76
CA VAL A 79 -12.41 -6.87 -16.75
C VAL A 79 -12.95 -6.47 -18.12
N GLU A 80 -14.24 -6.11 -18.22
CA GLU A 80 -14.85 -5.66 -19.47
C GLU A 80 -14.05 -4.50 -20.09
N LYS A 81 -13.75 -3.46 -19.28
CA LYS A 81 -12.97 -2.31 -19.74
C LYS A 81 -11.55 -2.69 -20.16
N ALA A 82 -10.85 -3.50 -19.36
CA ALA A 82 -9.48 -3.89 -19.63
C ALA A 82 -9.35 -4.69 -20.95
N LEU A 83 -10.31 -5.57 -21.23
CA LEU A 83 -10.34 -6.35 -22.47
C LEU A 83 -10.49 -5.45 -23.71
N ARG A 84 -11.42 -4.49 -23.67
CA ARG A 84 -11.69 -3.57 -24.79
C ARG A 84 -10.58 -2.54 -24.99
N GLU A 85 -9.93 -2.09 -23.92
CA GLU A 85 -8.77 -1.18 -24.02
C GLU A 85 -7.53 -1.89 -24.57
N ALA A 86 -7.37 -3.20 -24.32
CA ALA A 86 -6.25 -3.97 -24.84
C ALA A 86 -6.29 -4.14 -26.38
N LYS A 87 -7.49 -4.16 -26.99
CA LYS A 87 -7.71 -4.26 -28.44
C LYS A 87 -7.01 -5.46 -29.12
N LEU A 88 -6.75 -6.53 -28.37
CA LEU A 88 -6.06 -7.72 -28.87
C LEU A 88 -7.02 -8.76 -29.47
N ARG A 89 -8.21 -8.91 -28.88
CA ARG A 89 -9.21 -9.93 -29.25
C ARG A 89 -10.66 -9.42 -29.25
N THR A 90 -10.88 -8.22 -28.70
CA THR A 90 -12.15 -7.48 -28.69
C THR A 90 -11.80 -6.00 -28.61
N ASP A 91 -12.66 -5.14 -29.14
CA ASP A 91 -12.56 -3.69 -28.94
C ASP A 91 -13.96 -3.05 -28.84
N TRP A 92 -14.02 -1.72 -28.75
CA TRP A 92 -15.27 -0.97 -28.60
C TRP A 92 -16.14 -0.90 -29.87
N VAL A 93 -15.61 -1.28 -31.03
CA VAL A 93 -16.26 -1.17 -32.35
C VAL A 93 -16.66 -2.53 -32.89
N ASP A 94 -15.81 -3.55 -32.74
CA ASP A 94 -16.06 -4.94 -33.15
C ASP A 94 -15.88 -5.89 -31.95
N SER A 95 -16.97 -6.07 -31.20
CA SER A 95 -16.97 -6.81 -29.94
C SER A 95 -16.96 -8.32 -30.17
N ASN A 96 -15.97 -9.00 -29.61
CA ASN A 96 -15.93 -10.47 -29.57
C ASN A 96 -16.70 -10.97 -28.34
N GLU A 97 -18.02 -11.07 -28.48
CA GLU A 97 -18.93 -11.43 -27.38
C GLU A 97 -18.57 -12.79 -26.75
N ALA A 98 -18.14 -13.77 -27.53
CA ALA A 98 -17.78 -15.09 -27.02
C ALA A 98 -16.54 -15.03 -26.11
N TYR A 99 -15.55 -14.22 -26.49
CA TYR A 99 -14.36 -13.99 -25.67
C TYR A 99 -14.68 -13.17 -24.41
N GLU A 100 -15.41 -12.07 -24.54
CA GLU A 100 -15.81 -11.25 -23.38
C GLU A 100 -16.64 -12.06 -22.38
N THR A 101 -17.61 -12.86 -22.87
CA THR A 101 -18.41 -13.76 -22.02
C THR A 101 -17.53 -14.76 -21.27
N ALA A 102 -16.62 -15.45 -21.98
CA ALA A 102 -15.74 -16.42 -21.36
C ALA A 102 -14.82 -15.79 -20.28
N MET A 103 -14.32 -14.58 -20.52
CA MET A 103 -13.48 -13.85 -19.57
C MET A 103 -14.27 -13.38 -18.34
N LEU A 104 -15.49 -12.86 -18.53
CA LEU A 104 -16.36 -12.42 -17.44
C LEU A 104 -16.81 -13.60 -16.59
N ASP A 105 -17.17 -14.74 -17.21
CA ASP A 105 -17.54 -15.95 -16.48
C ASP A 105 -16.37 -16.50 -15.65
N TYR A 106 -15.16 -16.48 -16.21
CA TYR A 106 -13.95 -16.84 -15.46
C TYR A 106 -13.74 -15.88 -14.28
N ALA A 107 -13.82 -14.56 -14.50
CA ALA A 107 -13.66 -13.55 -13.46
C ALA A 107 -14.72 -13.65 -12.35
N ARG A 108 -15.97 -13.95 -12.70
CA ARG A 108 -17.06 -14.25 -11.76
C ARG A 108 -16.74 -15.47 -10.91
N TYR A 109 -16.26 -16.53 -11.54
CA TYR A 109 -15.93 -17.78 -10.85
C TYR A 109 -14.78 -17.63 -9.86
N LEU A 110 -13.78 -16.77 -10.14
CA LEU A 110 -12.69 -16.48 -9.19
C LEU A 110 -13.20 -15.96 -7.84
N LEU A 111 -14.37 -15.32 -7.81
CA LEU A 111 -14.98 -14.71 -6.62
C LEU A 111 -16.29 -15.41 -6.22
N ALA A 112 -16.59 -16.57 -6.82
CA ALA A 112 -17.81 -17.30 -6.52
C ALA A 112 -17.71 -18.02 -5.16
N PRO A 113 -18.79 -18.04 -4.35
CA PRO A 113 -18.76 -18.66 -3.02
C PRO A 113 -18.38 -20.15 -3.02
N ASP A 114 -18.60 -20.86 -4.13
CA ASP A 114 -18.25 -22.27 -4.32
C ASP A 114 -16.78 -22.50 -4.71
N ASN A 115 -16.03 -21.45 -5.05
CA ASN A 115 -14.60 -21.53 -5.37
C ASN A 115 -13.70 -21.42 -4.11
N GLN A 116 -14.12 -22.01 -3.00
CA GLN A 116 -13.47 -21.86 -1.69
C GLN A 116 -12.02 -22.30 -1.66
N THR A 117 -11.66 -23.35 -2.40
CA THR A 117 -10.28 -23.85 -2.44
C THR A 117 -9.33 -22.78 -2.97
N PHE A 118 -9.69 -22.14 -4.08
CA PHE A 118 -8.92 -21.02 -4.64
C PHE A 118 -8.95 -19.81 -3.71
N LEU A 119 -10.14 -19.40 -3.24
CA LEU A 119 -10.27 -18.21 -2.39
C LEU A 119 -9.42 -18.30 -1.11
N GLN A 120 -9.38 -19.46 -0.47
CA GLN A 120 -8.56 -19.69 0.73
C GLN A 120 -7.07 -19.71 0.42
N ASP A 121 -6.63 -20.40 -0.65
CA ASP A 121 -5.22 -20.43 -1.06
C ASP A 121 -4.74 -19.03 -1.45
N PHE A 122 -5.53 -18.33 -2.26
CA PHE A 122 -5.24 -16.98 -2.72
C PHE A 122 -5.18 -16.00 -1.55
N TYR A 123 -6.19 -15.98 -0.68
CA TYR A 123 -6.20 -15.14 0.52
C TYR A 123 -4.97 -15.33 1.41
N ARG A 124 -4.58 -16.59 1.68
CA ARG A 124 -3.38 -16.90 2.47
C ARG A 124 -2.11 -16.43 1.76
N SER A 125 -2.00 -16.71 0.47
CA SER A 125 -0.85 -16.30 -0.36
C SER A 125 -0.70 -14.78 -0.43
N LEU A 126 -1.81 -14.03 -0.37
CA LEU A 126 -1.80 -12.57 -0.44
C LEU A 126 -1.35 -11.87 0.85
N GLN A 127 -1.43 -12.52 2.03
CA GLN A 127 -1.19 -11.86 3.31
C GLN A 127 0.15 -11.08 3.39
N PRO A 128 1.32 -11.65 3.04
CA PRO A 128 2.57 -10.90 3.10
C PRO A 128 2.58 -9.72 2.10
N PHE A 129 2.00 -9.89 0.90
CA PHE A 129 1.90 -8.81 -0.10
C PHE A 129 0.98 -7.69 0.39
N ILE A 130 -0.14 -8.02 1.04
CA ILE A 130 -1.07 -7.05 1.63
C ILE A 130 -0.34 -6.23 2.69
N ARG A 131 0.33 -6.87 3.64
CA ARG A 131 1.03 -6.21 4.74
C ARG A 131 2.16 -5.31 4.23
N ALA A 132 3.02 -5.83 3.35
CA ALA A 132 4.08 -5.04 2.73
C ALA A 132 3.51 -3.86 1.91
N GLY A 133 2.38 -4.06 1.24
CA GLY A 133 1.68 -3.00 0.50
C GLY A 133 1.20 -1.86 1.39
N LEU A 134 0.70 -2.16 2.60
CA LEU A 134 0.28 -1.16 3.58
C LEU A 134 1.47 -0.32 4.10
N VAL A 135 2.62 -0.95 4.33
CA VAL A 135 3.85 -0.25 4.73
C VAL A 135 4.41 0.60 3.59
N ASN A 136 4.42 0.07 2.35
CA ASN A 136 4.81 0.82 1.16
C ASN A 136 3.90 2.04 0.96
N ARG A 137 2.59 1.89 1.22
CA ARG A 137 1.68 3.02 1.18
C ARG A 137 2.02 4.07 2.22
N LEU A 138 2.21 3.67 3.48
CA LEU A 138 2.53 4.61 4.55
C LEU A 138 3.80 5.39 4.21
N THR A 139 4.82 4.70 3.71
CA THR A 139 6.06 5.28 3.18
C THR A 139 5.76 6.34 2.12
N GLN A 140 4.96 6.02 1.11
CA GLN A 140 4.56 6.97 0.07
C GLN A 140 3.77 8.17 0.64
N THR A 141 2.88 7.96 1.61
CA THR A 141 2.14 9.04 2.30
C THR A 141 3.10 9.98 3.02
N VAL A 142 4.00 9.43 3.85
CA VAL A 142 4.96 10.22 4.62
C VAL A 142 5.84 11.03 3.69
N ILE A 143 6.38 10.41 2.63
CA ILE A 143 7.23 11.09 1.66
C ILE A 143 6.45 12.19 0.95
N LYS A 144 5.26 11.88 0.42
CA LYS A 144 4.39 12.87 -0.26
C LYS A 144 4.12 14.09 0.63
N LEU A 145 3.86 13.87 1.91
CA LEU A 145 3.51 14.94 2.85
C LEU A 145 4.72 15.67 3.44
N THR A 146 5.95 15.20 3.25
CA THR A 146 7.12 15.84 3.88
C THR A 146 8.21 16.30 2.89
N ALA A 147 8.22 15.74 1.69
CA ALA A 147 9.07 16.21 0.60
C ALA A 147 8.67 17.62 0.11
N PRO A 148 9.55 18.31 -0.65
CA PRO A 148 9.24 19.59 -1.29
C PRO A 148 8.05 19.48 -2.24
N GLY A 149 7.29 20.58 -2.36
CA GLY A 149 6.10 20.68 -3.21
C GLY A 149 4.79 20.75 -2.41
N VAL A 150 3.68 20.84 -3.14
CA VAL A 150 2.32 20.87 -2.59
C VAL A 150 1.71 19.48 -2.72
N PRO A 151 1.46 18.76 -1.61
CA PRO A 151 0.88 17.43 -1.68
C PRO A 151 -0.60 17.52 -2.08
N ASP A 152 -1.00 16.63 -2.99
CA ASP A 152 -2.40 16.40 -3.35
C ASP A 152 -2.91 15.08 -2.75
N ILE A 153 -4.18 15.04 -2.37
CA ILE A 153 -4.86 13.87 -1.83
C ILE A 153 -6.20 13.73 -2.52
N TYR A 154 -6.31 12.71 -3.38
CA TYR A 154 -7.59 12.34 -3.97
C TYR A 154 -8.58 11.89 -2.89
N GLN A 155 -9.85 12.26 -3.03
CA GLN A 155 -10.92 11.97 -2.06
C GLN A 155 -10.92 10.51 -1.59
N GLY A 156 -10.99 10.30 -0.26
CA GLY A 156 -10.99 8.99 0.37
C GLY A 156 -9.61 8.32 0.48
N SER A 157 -8.56 8.94 -0.07
CA SER A 157 -7.19 8.40 -0.03
C SER A 157 -6.39 8.82 1.21
N GLU A 158 -7.02 9.55 2.13
CA GLU A 158 -6.53 9.73 3.50
C GLU A 158 -6.50 8.41 4.27
N ALA A 159 -7.42 7.49 3.98
CA ALA A 159 -7.43 6.12 4.48
C ALA A 159 -6.92 5.15 3.38
N LEU A 160 -7.45 3.92 3.32
CA LEU A 160 -7.12 2.96 2.27
C LEU A 160 -8.06 3.10 1.08
N ASN A 161 -7.49 3.31 -0.10
CA ASN A 161 -8.21 3.36 -1.38
C ASN A 161 -7.68 2.30 -2.38
N PHE A 162 -8.45 1.20 -2.50
CA PHE A 162 -8.21 0.08 -3.42
C PHE A 162 -9.08 0.17 -4.68
N SER A 163 -9.18 1.35 -5.28
CA SER A 163 -9.94 1.52 -6.52
C SER A 163 -9.23 0.93 -7.74
N LEU A 164 -10.03 0.37 -8.66
CA LEU A 164 -9.66 0.02 -10.02
C LEU A 164 -9.72 1.27 -10.90
N VAL A 165 -9.48 1.15 -12.21
CA VAL A 165 -9.64 2.27 -13.15
C VAL A 165 -11.09 2.76 -13.21
N ASP A 166 -11.29 3.94 -13.79
CA ASP A 166 -12.60 4.53 -14.09
C ASP A 166 -13.58 3.50 -14.69
N PRO A 167 -14.84 3.40 -14.22
CA PRO A 167 -15.54 4.28 -13.26
C PRO A 167 -15.27 4.00 -11.78
N ASP A 168 -14.53 2.95 -11.43
CA ASP A 168 -14.36 2.55 -10.02
C ASP A 168 -13.64 3.61 -9.18
N THR A 169 -12.70 4.35 -9.78
CA THR A 169 -12.03 5.50 -9.12
C THR A 169 -12.96 6.65 -8.77
N ARG A 170 -14.13 6.78 -9.42
CA ARG A 170 -15.05 7.91 -9.21
C ARG A 170 -16.09 7.67 -8.12
N ARG A 171 -16.09 6.50 -7.47
CA ARG A 171 -16.98 6.23 -6.34
C ARG A 171 -16.72 7.25 -5.23
N GLU A 172 -17.79 7.83 -4.70
CA GLU A 172 -17.68 8.75 -3.58
C GLU A 172 -17.27 7.96 -2.31
N PRO A 173 -16.25 8.42 -1.57
CA PRO A 173 -15.95 7.90 -0.26
C PRO A 173 -17.09 8.18 0.71
N ASP A 174 -17.30 7.28 1.67
CA ASP A 174 -18.20 7.58 2.78
C ASP A 174 -17.47 8.49 3.79
N PHE A 175 -17.72 9.80 3.71
CA PHE A 175 -17.05 10.79 4.52
C PHE A 175 -17.46 10.76 6.00
N ALA A 176 -18.68 10.30 6.32
CA ALA A 176 -19.16 10.30 7.71
C ALA A 176 -18.35 9.32 8.60
N PRO A 177 -18.13 8.06 8.21
CA PRO A 177 -17.22 7.14 8.90
C PRO A 177 -15.78 7.66 8.93
N LEU A 178 -15.27 8.24 7.84
CA LEU A 178 -13.91 8.78 7.80
C LEU A 178 -13.73 9.91 8.83
N ALA A 179 -14.70 10.83 8.94
CA ALA A 179 -14.67 11.89 9.93
C ALA A 179 -14.76 11.35 11.36
N GLN A 180 -15.71 10.45 11.63
CA GLN A 180 -15.87 9.84 12.95
C GLN A 180 -14.61 9.07 13.39
N GLN A 181 -14.00 8.34 12.47
CA GLN A 181 -12.76 7.61 12.72
C GLN A 181 -11.62 8.57 13.05
N LEU A 182 -11.47 9.66 12.29
CA LEU A 182 -10.40 10.66 12.46
C LEU A 182 -10.38 11.26 13.87
N ASP A 183 -11.56 11.54 14.45
CA ASP A 183 -11.68 12.13 15.79
C ASP A 183 -11.19 11.20 16.91
N GLN A 184 -11.12 9.90 16.65
CA GLN A 184 -10.75 8.87 17.64
C GLN A 184 -9.29 8.42 17.50
N LEU A 185 -8.56 8.87 16.47
CA LEU A 185 -7.22 8.38 16.20
C LEU A 185 -6.21 8.87 17.24
N THR A 186 -5.42 7.94 17.76
CA THR A 186 -4.31 8.19 18.67
C THR A 186 -3.02 7.56 18.13
N PRO A 187 -1.83 7.91 18.66
CA PRO A 187 -0.59 7.21 18.32
C PRO A 187 -0.65 5.68 18.48
N GLY A 188 -1.58 5.15 19.29
CA GLY A 188 -1.73 3.70 19.52
C GLY A 188 -2.10 2.89 18.27
N VAL A 189 -2.55 3.54 17.18
CA VAL A 189 -2.90 2.86 15.92
C VAL A 189 -1.75 2.04 15.34
N PHE A 190 -0.49 2.44 15.54
CA PHE A 190 0.65 1.70 14.99
C PHE A 190 0.87 0.33 15.66
N SER A 191 0.39 0.18 16.89
CA SER A 191 0.53 -1.04 17.70
C SER A 191 -0.68 -1.98 17.58
N CYS A 192 -1.66 -1.64 16.74
CA CYS A 192 -2.86 -2.45 16.52
C CYS A 192 -2.90 -2.95 15.07
N GLU A 193 -2.91 -4.28 14.87
CA GLU A 193 -2.97 -4.87 13.52
C GLU A 193 -4.21 -4.41 12.75
N GLU A 194 -5.36 -4.39 13.42
CA GLU A 194 -6.63 -3.99 12.82
C GLU A 194 -6.57 -2.56 12.27
N SER A 195 -5.88 -1.65 12.97
CA SER A 195 -5.67 -0.26 12.54
C SER A 195 -4.85 -0.13 11.25
N TRP A 196 -3.98 -1.10 10.95
CA TRP A 196 -3.31 -1.18 9.65
C TRP A 196 -4.26 -1.66 8.55
N LEU A 197 -5.03 -2.71 8.84
CA LEU A 197 -5.92 -3.36 7.88
C LEU A 197 -7.15 -2.50 7.51
N ASN A 198 -7.63 -1.69 8.44
CA ASN A 198 -8.78 -0.80 8.24
C ASN A 198 -8.38 0.63 7.79
N GLY A 199 -7.09 0.94 7.73
CA GLY A 199 -6.59 2.22 7.22
C GLY A 199 -6.44 3.35 8.23
N GLN A 200 -6.73 3.12 9.51
CA GLN A 200 -6.53 4.10 10.59
C GLN A 200 -5.10 4.62 10.66
N VAL A 201 -4.09 3.76 10.43
CA VAL A 201 -2.67 4.17 10.42
C VAL A 201 -2.40 5.22 9.35
N ASN A 202 -2.87 4.99 8.12
CA ASN A 202 -2.66 5.94 7.02
C ASN A 202 -3.43 7.25 7.24
N GLN A 203 -4.65 7.16 7.79
CA GLN A 203 -5.46 8.34 8.11
C GLN A 203 -4.82 9.18 9.22
N TYR A 204 -4.30 8.52 10.26
CA TYR A 204 -3.61 9.17 11.37
C TYR A 204 -2.36 9.89 10.87
N ALA A 205 -1.50 9.20 10.11
CA ALA A 205 -0.30 9.78 9.54
C ALA A 205 -0.62 10.96 8.61
N THR A 206 -1.63 10.82 7.76
CA THR A 206 -2.09 11.89 6.88
C THR A 206 -2.50 13.13 7.66
N ALA A 207 -3.38 12.98 8.66
CA ALA A 207 -3.86 14.10 9.45
C ALA A 207 -2.75 14.76 10.29
N ALA A 208 -1.88 13.96 10.93
CA ALA A 208 -0.78 14.45 11.74
C ALA A 208 0.21 15.26 10.89
N LEU A 209 0.57 14.78 9.70
CA LEU A 209 1.53 15.45 8.84
C LEU A 209 0.93 16.67 8.13
N LEU A 210 -0.36 16.67 7.77
CA LEU A 210 -1.01 17.88 7.26
C LEU A 210 -1.05 19.01 8.31
N ARG A 211 -1.37 18.68 9.57
CA ARG A 211 -1.32 19.65 10.68
C ARG A 211 0.10 20.16 10.91
N LEU A 212 1.10 19.28 10.87
CA LEU A 212 2.52 19.65 10.94
C LEU A 212 2.90 20.63 9.83
N ARG A 213 2.50 20.36 8.59
CA ARG A 213 2.74 21.25 7.46
C ARG A 213 2.11 22.63 7.64
N GLN A 214 0.87 22.67 8.13
CA GLN A 214 0.15 23.91 8.37
C GLN A 214 0.84 24.76 9.45
N GLN A 215 1.32 24.13 10.51
CA GLN A 215 1.98 24.79 11.63
C GLN A 215 3.39 25.29 11.28
N ASN A 216 4.10 24.60 10.38
CA ASN A 216 5.52 24.87 10.06
C ASN A 216 5.69 25.25 8.57
N HIS A 217 4.77 26.07 8.06
CA HIS A 217 4.64 26.35 6.62
C HIS A 217 5.93 26.90 5.98
N GLU A 218 6.72 27.70 6.70
CA GLU A 218 8.01 28.21 6.20
C GLU A 218 9.02 27.08 5.97
N LEU A 219 9.17 26.15 6.92
CA LEU A 219 10.03 24.98 6.77
C LEU A 219 9.62 24.13 5.56
N PHE A 220 8.32 23.87 5.38
CA PHE A 220 7.85 23.05 4.26
C PHE A 220 7.88 23.76 2.90
N ARG A 221 7.90 25.10 2.88
CA ARG A 221 7.95 25.89 1.64
C ARG A 221 9.37 26.23 1.22
N PHE A 222 10.23 26.58 2.17
CA PHE A 222 11.55 27.15 1.90
C PHE A 222 12.71 26.35 2.51
N GLY A 223 12.45 25.44 3.45
CA GLY A 223 13.50 24.63 4.06
C GLY A 223 14.20 23.72 3.05
N ASP A 224 15.52 23.69 3.15
CA ASP A 224 16.43 22.92 2.32
C ASP A 224 16.15 21.43 2.41
N TYR A 225 16.26 20.71 1.30
CA TYR A 225 16.18 19.26 1.28
C TYR A 225 17.58 18.66 1.43
N ILE A 226 17.81 17.93 2.52
CA ILE A 226 19.12 17.35 2.85
C ILE A 226 19.00 15.83 2.84
N PRO A 227 19.55 15.12 1.85
CA PRO A 227 19.64 13.66 1.89
C PRO A 227 20.45 13.20 3.10
N LEU A 228 19.96 12.21 3.84
CA LEU A 228 20.66 11.65 4.99
C LEU A 228 21.20 10.25 4.65
N ARG A 229 22.44 9.99 5.05
CA ARG A 229 23.10 8.71 4.79
C ARG A 229 22.70 7.68 5.83
N ALA A 230 22.18 6.55 5.38
CA ALA A 230 22.01 5.36 6.19
C ALA A 230 23.28 4.50 6.20
N VAL A 231 23.54 3.83 7.33
CA VAL A 231 24.63 2.86 7.50
C VAL A 231 24.13 1.65 8.29
N GLY A 232 24.79 0.51 8.12
CA GLY A 232 24.43 -0.74 8.81
C GLY A 232 23.79 -1.78 7.89
N GLN A 233 23.17 -2.79 8.49
CA GLN A 233 22.76 -4.02 7.80
C GLN A 233 21.68 -3.81 6.74
N ARG A 234 20.77 -2.85 6.95
CA ARG A 234 19.63 -2.58 6.05
C ARG A 234 19.68 -1.17 5.47
N ALA A 235 20.86 -0.58 5.33
CA ALA A 235 21.02 0.79 4.84
C ALA A 235 20.43 1.01 3.43
N ASP A 236 20.34 -0.04 2.60
CA ASP A 236 19.71 -0.02 1.27
C ASP A 236 18.17 -0.14 1.32
N LYS A 237 17.61 -0.44 2.49
CA LYS A 237 16.17 -0.64 2.75
C LYS A 237 15.50 0.59 3.39
N VAL A 238 16.18 1.73 3.39
CA VAL A 238 15.67 2.95 4.02
C VAL A 238 15.77 4.15 3.08
N ILE A 239 14.85 5.08 3.25
CA ILE A 239 14.88 6.40 2.65
C ILE A 239 14.97 7.39 3.80
N ALA A 240 16.00 8.23 3.82
CA ALA A 240 16.21 9.20 4.87
C ALA A 240 16.58 10.58 4.30
N TYR A 241 15.92 11.62 4.81
CA TYR A 241 16.22 13.00 4.46
C TYR A 241 15.78 13.94 5.58
N ALA A 242 16.25 15.18 5.52
CA ALA A 242 15.78 16.26 6.36
C ALA A 242 15.24 17.43 5.53
N ARG A 243 14.36 18.20 6.16
CA ARG A 243 14.05 19.59 5.80
C ARG A 243 14.66 20.47 6.87
N ALA A 244 15.40 21.51 6.51
CA ALA A 244 15.96 22.42 7.51
C ALA A 244 15.94 23.87 7.02
N ASN A 245 15.73 24.81 7.93
CA ASN A 245 16.04 26.22 7.73
C ASN A 245 16.92 26.68 8.92
N HIS A 246 16.99 27.99 9.18
CA HIS A 246 17.82 28.51 10.27
C HIS A 246 17.34 28.07 11.66
N ASP A 247 16.01 27.96 11.85
CA ASP A 247 15.41 27.82 13.18
C ASP A 247 14.84 26.42 13.44
N ASP A 248 14.40 25.73 12.38
CA ASP A 248 13.65 24.50 12.43
C ASP A 248 14.26 23.39 11.57
N ALA A 249 14.08 22.15 12.03
CA ALA A 249 14.47 20.95 11.31
C ALA A 249 13.40 19.85 11.40
N LEU A 250 13.20 19.14 10.29
CA LEU A 250 12.41 17.93 10.20
C LEU A 250 13.31 16.80 9.69
N ILE A 251 13.42 15.69 10.41
CA ILE A 251 14.08 14.47 9.93
C ILE A 251 12.99 13.44 9.59
N VAL A 252 13.11 12.83 8.41
CA VAL A 252 12.19 11.82 7.91
C VAL A 252 12.98 10.55 7.58
N VAL A 253 12.50 9.41 8.08
CA VAL A 253 13.03 8.09 7.76
C VAL A 253 11.85 7.17 7.44
N ALA A 254 11.83 6.60 6.23
CA ALA A 254 10.77 5.70 5.77
C ALA A 254 11.36 4.41 5.16
N PRO A 255 10.77 3.23 5.40
CA PRO A 255 11.36 1.97 4.98
C PRO A 255 11.02 1.71 3.52
N ARG A 256 11.77 0.83 2.86
CA ARG A 256 11.48 0.35 1.51
C ARG A 256 11.92 -1.10 1.41
N LEU A 257 11.31 -1.82 0.49
CA LEU A 257 11.64 -3.23 0.24
C LEU A 257 11.47 -4.08 1.53
N VAL A 258 10.27 -4.03 2.10
CA VAL A 258 9.96 -4.56 3.44
C VAL A 258 9.32 -5.96 3.42
N PHE A 259 9.16 -6.57 2.24
CA PHE A 259 8.37 -7.80 2.09
C PHE A 259 8.82 -8.92 3.03
N ALA A 260 10.12 -9.15 3.14
CA ALA A 260 10.70 -10.20 3.98
C ALA A 260 10.38 -10.05 5.48
N GLU A 261 10.05 -8.83 5.93
CA GLU A 261 9.74 -8.52 7.34
C GLU A 261 8.23 -8.52 7.62
N CYS A 262 7.40 -8.71 6.59
CA CYS A 262 5.94 -8.63 6.67
C CYS A 262 5.26 -10.01 6.72
N ASP A 263 6.01 -11.07 7.02
CA ASP A 263 5.46 -12.43 7.14
C ASP A 263 4.58 -12.58 8.41
N GLY A 264 4.86 -11.77 9.44
CA GLY A 264 4.10 -11.68 10.70
C GLY A 264 3.11 -10.52 10.78
N LEU A 265 2.71 -10.17 12.01
CA LEU A 265 1.84 -9.02 12.30
C LEU A 265 2.61 -7.70 12.13
N LEU A 266 2.04 -6.76 11.38
CA LEU A 266 2.63 -5.42 11.20
C LEU A 266 2.81 -4.69 12.52
N SER A 267 1.89 -4.87 13.47
CA SER A 267 2.01 -4.29 14.82
C SER A 267 3.29 -4.70 15.56
N GLN A 268 3.95 -5.79 15.15
CA GLN A 268 5.15 -6.36 15.77
C GLN A 268 6.40 -6.26 14.87
N SER A 269 6.23 -6.06 13.57
CA SER A 269 7.33 -6.04 12.58
C SER A 269 8.14 -4.74 12.53
N HIS A 270 7.75 -3.69 13.27
CA HIS A 270 8.37 -2.36 13.15
C HIS A 270 9.89 -2.34 13.36
N SER A 271 10.40 -3.13 14.30
CA SER A 271 11.84 -3.21 14.59
C SER A 271 12.60 -3.96 13.49
N GLY A 272 11.95 -4.91 12.81
CA GLY A 272 12.54 -5.70 11.73
C GLY A 272 12.89 -4.85 10.51
N PHE A 273 12.10 -3.80 10.22
CA PHE A 273 12.31 -2.92 9.08
C PHE A 273 13.68 -2.21 9.10
N TRP A 274 14.25 -1.99 10.29
CA TRP A 274 15.44 -1.16 10.47
C TRP A 274 16.56 -1.83 11.27
N ALA A 275 16.46 -3.14 11.51
CA ALA A 275 17.40 -3.87 12.37
C ALA A 275 18.86 -3.56 12.00
N GLY A 276 19.67 -3.20 13.00
CA GLY A 276 21.09 -2.89 12.83
C GLY A 276 21.39 -1.73 11.87
N THR A 277 20.50 -0.73 11.78
CA THR A 277 20.64 0.43 10.88
C THR A 277 20.60 1.75 11.65
N ASP A 278 21.52 2.65 11.28
CA ASP A 278 21.63 4.00 11.82
C ASP A 278 21.58 5.03 10.70
N ILE A 279 21.10 6.23 11.02
CA ILE A 279 21.20 7.40 10.15
C ILE A 279 22.31 8.31 10.66
N ILE A 280 23.21 8.73 9.76
CA ILE A 280 24.23 9.74 10.06
C ILE A 280 23.57 11.11 10.10
N ILE A 281 23.70 11.80 11.23
CA ILE A 281 23.07 13.10 11.48
C ILE A 281 24.12 14.21 11.35
N PRO A 282 24.01 15.10 10.36
CA PRO A 282 24.90 16.26 10.21
C PRO A 282 24.89 17.15 11.47
N GLY A 283 26.01 17.84 11.71
CA GLY A 283 26.19 18.69 12.90
C GLY A 283 25.14 19.79 13.05
N GLN A 284 24.55 20.29 11.96
CA GLN A 284 23.46 21.27 12.03
C GLN A 284 22.13 20.67 12.53
N LEU A 285 21.98 19.34 12.49
CA LEU A 285 20.74 18.65 12.89
C LEU A 285 20.85 18.00 14.27
N ASN A 286 22.05 17.70 14.77
CA ASN A 286 22.24 17.02 16.07
C ASN A 286 22.25 17.96 17.28
N GLN A 287 22.02 19.26 17.07
CA GLN A 287 21.97 20.28 18.12
C GLN A 287 20.55 20.49 18.68
N HIS A 288 19.54 19.90 18.03
CA HIS A 288 18.15 20.06 18.40
C HIS A 288 17.64 18.86 19.21
N ARG A 289 16.68 19.14 20.09
CA ARG A 289 15.78 18.11 20.61
C ARG A 289 14.67 17.90 19.59
N TYR A 290 14.29 16.65 19.37
CA TYR A 290 13.23 16.32 18.44
C TYR A 290 12.08 15.63 19.12
N ARG A 291 10.90 15.86 18.57
CA ARG A 291 9.67 15.12 18.87
C ARG A 291 9.23 14.35 17.65
N ASN A 292 9.01 13.05 17.81
CA ASN A 292 8.34 12.23 16.82
C ASN A 292 6.88 12.69 16.69
N VAL A 293 6.51 13.16 15.50
CA VAL A 293 5.19 13.74 15.22
C VAL A 293 4.08 12.70 15.34
N LEU A 294 4.40 11.43 15.05
CA LEU A 294 3.45 10.33 14.98
C LEU A 294 3.33 9.58 16.32
N THR A 295 4.44 9.39 17.05
CA THR A 295 4.43 8.63 18.31
C THR A 295 4.47 9.51 19.56
N ARG A 296 4.81 10.80 19.41
CA ARG A 296 5.05 11.78 20.49
C ARG A 296 6.28 11.49 21.36
N GLU A 297 7.06 10.48 21.02
CA GLU A 297 8.37 10.21 21.62
C GLU A 297 9.31 11.41 21.42
N ARG A 298 10.12 11.74 22.43
CA ARG A 298 11.15 12.77 22.33
C ARG A 298 12.53 12.15 22.40
N LEU A 299 13.46 12.65 21.58
CA LEU A 299 14.84 12.20 21.54
C LEU A 299 15.79 13.35 21.18
N MET A 300 17.07 13.19 21.49
CA MET A 300 18.13 14.08 21.03
C MET A 300 19.16 13.22 20.30
N PRO A 301 19.23 13.30 18.96
CA PRO A 301 20.15 12.46 18.21
C PRO A 301 21.58 12.95 18.45
N GLY A 302 22.53 12.01 18.56
CA GLY A 302 23.96 12.34 18.44
C GLY A 302 24.35 12.48 16.97
N GLU A 303 25.61 12.19 16.65
CA GLU A 303 26.07 12.05 15.26
C GLU A 303 25.42 10.86 14.52
N ARG A 304 24.82 9.95 15.28
CA ARG A 304 24.08 8.79 14.78
C ARG A 304 22.73 8.70 15.46
N LEU A 305 21.71 8.43 14.66
CA LEU A 305 20.36 8.10 15.10
C LEU A 305 20.11 6.62 14.86
N SER A 306 19.99 5.84 15.94
CA SER A 306 19.67 4.42 15.82
C SER A 306 18.19 4.21 15.56
N LEU A 307 17.87 3.42 14.53
CA LEU A 307 16.49 3.17 14.14
C LEU A 307 15.85 2.00 14.89
N ALA A 308 16.66 1.09 15.45
CA ALA A 308 16.17 -0.15 16.07
C ALA A 308 15.29 0.08 17.31
N SER A 309 15.41 1.24 17.95
CA SER A 309 14.62 1.61 19.14
C SER A 309 13.26 2.23 18.81
N HIS A 310 12.99 2.58 17.55
CA HIS A 310 11.80 3.36 17.20
C HIS A 310 10.65 2.48 16.71
N GLN A 311 9.45 2.82 17.18
CA GLN A 311 8.19 2.15 16.83
C GLN A 311 7.47 2.90 15.70
N GLY A 312 6.53 2.21 15.04
CA GLY A 312 5.58 2.82 14.10
C GLY A 312 5.93 2.71 12.62
N GLY A 313 7.02 2.01 12.28
CA GLY A 313 7.36 1.67 10.90
C GLY A 313 7.79 2.83 10.02
N VAL A 314 7.75 4.07 10.51
CA VAL A 314 8.27 5.30 9.90
C VAL A 314 8.69 6.26 11.02
N LEU A 315 9.64 7.16 10.73
CA LEU A 315 10.12 8.16 11.67
C LEU A 315 9.93 9.56 11.07
N VAL A 316 9.22 10.43 11.78
CA VAL A 316 9.09 11.85 11.40
C VAL A 316 9.35 12.68 12.65
N LEU A 317 10.53 13.30 12.71
CA LEU A 317 11.03 14.03 13.86
C LEU A 317 11.04 15.51 13.56
N MET A 318 10.28 16.31 14.30
CA MET A 318 10.31 17.77 14.21
C MET A 318 11.14 18.31 15.39
N SER A 319 12.00 19.30 15.15
CA SER A 319 12.68 20.02 16.21
C SER A 319 11.65 20.66 17.16
N ASP A 320 11.88 20.51 18.46
CA ASP A 320 11.15 21.24 19.50
C ASP A 320 11.67 22.68 19.63
#